data_AF-A0A673KJL8-F1
#
_entry.id   AF-A0A673KJL8-F1
#
_cell.length_a   1.000
_cell.length_b   1.000
_cell.length_c   1.000
_cell.angle_alpha   90.00
_cell.angle_beta   90.00
_cell.angle_gamma   90.00
#
_symmetry.space_group_name_H-M   'P 1'
#
loop_
_entity.id
_entity.type
_entity.pdbx_description
1 polymer ?
#
loop_
_entity_poly.entity_id
_entity_poly.type
_entity_poly.pdbx_seq_one_letter_code
_entity_poly.pdbx_strand_id
1 'polypeptide(L)'
;GDSPSQVSLQTQSVFDEDLQKKIQENERLHIQFYEADEQYRRQEAQLRARLDQLEKESEQHQAVVNALNRKYTDAIEKLQNDKALLEVKAQTLEREAKDCRIRTEECVRTISDPVIQDACFNRTLSDYNSLNVPLHNRRHQLKARDVAAQALGFVQSLVSALLNFHSYTEQRVHIYPLDSSIEAISPVNLKFSQYLHENASYLRLLEEDLLQLHHSITEDSITALETLAKLQDFSRSFSSYSSFLQKILPYQLQSLEEDCEAFLCTAALASKNRQLQKDMKKLTAVFQKLKSYVALLALPSECVCVCVANAVFTQMSVCLHGLHDAATELSQHYSQKASLEQDLPTVTQKFRTTNECLLSSLASLTNSCGKVRSESVSYREALANRQVLTSSTESREGLMQQVAQSQEKISRLEQEKEHWLLEAQLGQVRLQKETQRIAQLEAQITDGGPAETHSAADGPDPECADAPEPLQDSSVIGMLTITPCSESAADQESREHLIKHHYMSRVSELTSQLQMCDSKAVQFHAECRAVAKRLAMAEKSRETLTEELKLAHQNTTRLQDELSTTKRSYEDQLSMMSDHLCSMNDTLSKQRDQIDSLKLASKGNSKKNKSR
;
A
#
# COMPACT_ATOMS: atom_id res chain seq x y z
N GLY A 1 25.80 131.06 84.10
CA GLY A 1 24.58 130.23 84.14
C GLY A 1 24.37 129.70 82.74
N ASP A 2 24.19 128.40 82.62
CA ASP A 2 24.50 127.54 81.47
C ASP A 2 23.70 127.72 80.15
N SER A 3 24.38 127.38 79.05
CA SER A 3 24.03 126.85 77.70
C SER A 3 22.57 126.76 77.21
N PRO A 4 22.32 127.00 75.89
CA PRO A 4 22.15 125.85 74.98
C PRO A 4 22.71 125.98 73.53
N SER A 5 23.36 127.07 73.14
CA SER A 5 23.64 127.37 71.71
C SER A 5 24.84 126.65 71.07
N GLN A 6 25.71 125.97 71.83
CA GLN A 6 26.79 125.13 71.26
C GLN A 6 26.35 123.69 70.98
N VAL A 7 25.29 123.20 71.66
CA VAL A 7 24.77 121.84 71.44
C VAL A 7 24.00 121.74 70.12
N SER A 8 23.33 122.82 69.66
CA SER A 8 22.54 122.80 68.42
C SER A 8 23.38 122.80 67.14
N LEU A 9 24.51 123.53 67.10
CA LEU A 9 25.41 123.53 65.94
C LEU A 9 26.19 122.21 65.81
N GLN A 10 26.55 121.60 66.94
CA GLN A 10 27.25 120.31 66.97
C GLN A 10 26.31 119.14 66.67
N THR A 11 25.05 119.19 67.12
CA THR A 11 24.02 118.20 66.73
C THR A 11 23.60 118.36 65.27
N GLN A 12 23.54 119.57 64.73
CA GLN A 12 23.22 119.80 63.31
C GLN A 12 24.35 119.33 62.38
N SER A 13 25.63 119.56 62.75
CA SER A 13 26.79 119.00 62.04
C SER A 13 26.82 117.47 62.08
N VAL A 14 26.47 116.83 63.20
CA VAL A 14 26.43 115.36 63.32
C VAL A 14 25.25 114.79 62.53
N PHE A 15 24.10 115.48 62.51
CA PHE A 15 22.95 115.09 61.68
C PHE A 15 23.24 115.22 60.18
N ASP A 16 23.92 116.28 59.76
CA ASP A 16 24.30 116.49 58.36
C ASP A 16 25.36 115.45 57.90
N GLU A 17 26.32 115.11 58.77
CA GLU A 17 27.25 113.99 58.51
C GLU A 17 26.56 112.63 58.42
N ASP A 18 25.59 112.34 59.31
CA ASP A 18 24.82 111.08 59.27
C ASP A 18 23.90 111.01 58.05
N LEU A 19 23.29 112.14 57.67
CA LEU A 19 22.49 112.24 56.45
C LEU A 19 23.37 112.03 55.21
N GLN A 20 24.57 112.60 55.17
CA GLN A 20 25.50 112.44 54.07
C GLN A 20 26.04 111.01 53.97
N LYS A 21 26.31 110.34 55.10
CA LYS A 21 26.63 108.90 55.13
C LYS A 21 25.47 108.04 54.63
N LYS A 22 24.24 108.33 55.02
CA LYS A 22 23.06 107.62 54.51
C LYS A 22 22.83 107.83 53.03
N ILE A 23 23.08 109.04 52.51
CA ILE A 23 22.99 109.31 51.06
C ILE A 23 24.06 108.51 50.31
N GLN A 24 25.31 108.50 50.79
CA GLN A 24 26.40 107.71 50.21
C GLN A 24 26.15 106.20 50.29
N GLU A 25 25.60 105.73 51.41
CA GLU A 25 25.22 104.33 51.58
C GLU A 25 24.09 103.92 50.65
N ASN A 26 23.08 104.78 50.48
CA ASN A 26 21.97 104.55 49.57
C ASN A 26 22.42 104.56 48.11
N GLU A 27 23.33 105.48 47.74
CA GLU A 27 23.97 105.50 46.42
C GLU A 27 24.76 104.21 46.17
N ARG A 28 25.54 103.74 47.16
CA ARG A 28 26.26 102.46 47.08
C ARG A 28 25.30 101.27 46.93
N LEU A 29 24.22 101.24 47.69
CA LEU A 29 23.19 100.20 47.62
C LEU A 29 22.47 100.22 46.27
N HIS A 30 22.20 101.40 45.70
CA HIS A 30 21.62 101.52 44.37
C HIS A 30 22.55 100.97 43.28
N ILE A 31 23.86 101.26 43.36
CA ILE A 31 24.85 100.70 42.43
C ILE A 31 24.92 99.18 42.58
N GLN A 32 25.01 98.66 43.81
CA GLN A 32 25.04 97.22 44.06
C GLN A 32 23.76 96.51 43.60
N PHE A 33 22.60 97.12 43.82
CA PHE A 33 21.31 96.59 43.34
C PHE A 33 21.27 96.58 41.81
N TYR A 34 21.73 97.64 41.16
CA TYR A 34 21.76 97.71 39.70
C TYR A 34 22.72 96.69 39.09
N GLU A 35 23.92 96.54 39.66
CA GLU A 35 24.90 95.53 39.23
C GLU A 35 24.36 94.10 39.43
N ALA A 36 23.74 93.82 40.58
CA ALA A 36 23.10 92.53 40.85
C ALA A 36 21.94 92.27 39.88
N ASP A 37 21.05 93.23 39.65
CA ASP A 37 19.93 93.11 38.71
C ASP A 37 20.40 92.92 37.26
N GLU A 38 21.48 93.59 36.86
CA GLU A 38 22.07 93.40 35.54
C GLU A 38 22.74 92.02 35.40
N GLN A 39 23.39 91.51 36.46
CA GLN A 39 23.91 90.14 36.50
C GLN A 39 22.78 89.11 36.43
N TYR A 40 21.69 89.29 37.18
CA TYR A 40 20.50 88.44 37.10
C TYR A 40 19.89 88.46 35.70
N ARG A 41 19.72 89.63 35.09
CA ARG A 41 19.21 89.74 33.71
C ARG A 41 20.12 89.04 32.69
N ARG A 42 21.44 89.10 32.86
CA ARG A 42 22.39 88.37 32.00
C ARG A 42 22.28 86.86 32.19
N GLN A 43 22.18 86.38 33.43
CA GLN A 43 21.98 84.96 33.73
C GLN A 43 20.64 84.45 33.18
N GLU A 44 19.55 85.20 33.39
CA GLU A 44 18.23 84.89 32.86
C GLU A 44 18.22 84.83 31.32
N ALA A 45 18.91 85.78 30.66
CA ALA A 45 19.04 85.78 29.20
C ALA A 45 19.85 84.57 28.69
N GLN A 46 20.94 84.20 29.38
CA GLN A 46 21.74 83.02 29.04
C GLN A 46 20.96 81.72 29.23
N LEU A 47 20.21 81.60 30.34
CA LEU A 47 19.36 80.44 30.61
C LEU A 47 18.22 80.32 29.60
N ARG A 48 17.57 81.45 29.24
CA ARG A 48 16.55 81.48 28.18
C ARG A 48 17.11 81.05 26.83
N ALA A 49 18.27 81.57 26.43
CA ALA A 49 18.91 81.16 25.18
C ALA A 49 19.27 79.66 25.18
N ARG A 50 19.67 79.10 26.33
CA ARG A 50 19.95 77.68 26.48
C ARG A 50 18.69 76.83 26.44
N LEU A 51 17.59 77.29 27.03
CA LEU A 51 16.28 76.64 26.93
C LEU A 51 15.78 76.62 25.48
N ASP A 52 15.81 77.75 24.78
CA ASP A 52 15.39 77.84 23.37
C ASP A 52 16.21 76.88 22.47
N GLN A 53 17.50 76.71 22.77
CA GLN A 53 18.37 75.79 22.04
C GLN A 53 18.01 74.33 22.32
N LEU A 54 17.81 73.97 23.59
CA LEU A 54 17.40 72.62 24.00
C LEU A 54 16.00 72.25 23.47
N GLU A 55 15.07 73.20 23.43
CA GLU A 55 13.75 73.01 22.83
C GLU A 55 13.85 72.69 21.33
N LYS A 56 14.68 73.43 20.58
CA LYS A 56 14.94 73.13 19.16
C LYS A 56 15.60 71.77 18.95
N GLU A 57 16.56 71.41 19.78
CA GLU A 57 17.22 70.09 19.73
C GLU A 57 16.22 68.97 20.04
N SER A 58 15.35 69.16 21.03
CA SER A 58 14.26 68.23 21.37
C SER A 58 13.28 68.06 20.20
N GLU A 59 12.85 69.14 19.56
CA GLU A 59 11.99 69.09 18.36
C GLU A 59 12.64 68.33 17.20
N GLN A 60 13.94 68.55 16.97
CA GLN A 60 14.72 67.83 15.96
C GLN A 60 14.82 66.34 16.28
N HIS A 61 15.14 65.97 17.52
CA HIS A 61 15.16 64.58 17.96
C HIS A 61 13.78 63.92 17.83
N GLN A 62 12.72 64.62 18.19
CA GLN A 62 11.35 64.13 18.03
C GLN A 62 10.99 63.91 16.56
N ALA A 63 11.44 64.79 15.65
CA ALA A 63 11.26 64.62 14.22
C ALA A 63 12.00 63.38 13.67
N VAL A 64 13.24 63.15 14.10
CA VAL A 64 14.03 61.97 13.72
C VAL A 64 13.37 60.68 14.23
N VAL A 65 12.92 60.66 15.48
CA VAL A 65 12.22 59.52 16.07
C VAL A 65 10.91 59.23 15.33
N ASN A 66 10.14 60.26 15.00
CA ASN A 66 8.91 60.10 14.21
C ASN A 66 9.20 59.55 12.80
N ALA A 67 10.28 60.00 12.16
CA ALA A 67 10.71 59.49 10.85
C ALA A 67 11.18 58.03 10.92
N LEU A 68 11.94 57.65 11.95
CA LEU A 68 12.38 56.26 12.18
C LEU A 68 11.19 55.35 12.49
N ASN A 69 10.27 55.79 13.37
CA ASN A 69 9.05 55.02 13.67
C ASN A 69 8.21 54.78 12.41
N ARG A 70 8.02 55.78 11.55
CA ARG A 70 7.32 55.59 10.27
C ARG A 70 8.02 54.55 9.39
N LYS A 71 9.34 54.65 9.22
CA LYS A 71 10.13 53.68 8.45
C LYS A 71 10.00 52.25 9.00
N TYR A 72 10.07 52.07 10.32
CA TYR A 72 9.90 50.75 10.94
C TYR A 72 8.48 50.22 10.79
N THR A 73 7.47 51.08 10.93
CA THR A 73 6.06 50.68 10.75
C THR A 73 5.81 50.23 9.30
N ASP A 74 6.28 51.00 8.32
CA ASP A 74 6.17 50.67 6.88
C ASP A 74 6.90 49.35 6.55
N ALA A 75 8.07 49.11 7.16
CA ALA A 75 8.82 47.87 6.97
C ALA A 75 8.10 46.66 7.58
N ILE A 76 7.53 46.82 8.77
CA ILE A 76 6.75 45.77 9.44
C ILE A 76 5.50 45.43 8.62
N GLU A 77 4.77 46.43 8.12
CA GLU A 77 3.59 46.20 7.27
C GLU A 77 3.94 45.47 5.97
N LYS A 78 5.06 45.83 5.32
CA LYS A 78 5.55 45.11 4.12
C LYS A 78 5.89 43.66 4.43
N LEU A 79 6.66 43.41 5.50
CA LEU A 79 7.01 42.05 5.91
C LEU A 79 5.78 41.22 6.29
N GLN A 80 4.78 41.83 6.92
CA GLN A 80 3.50 41.16 7.24
C GLN A 80 2.72 40.79 5.98
N ASN A 81 2.66 41.67 4.98
CA ASN A 81 2.00 41.40 3.70
C ASN A 81 2.71 40.28 2.93
N ASP A 82 4.05 40.31 2.85
CA ASP A 82 4.84 39.28 2.19
C ASP A 82 4.71 37.92 2.89
N LYS A 83 4.68 37.91 4.22
CA LYS A 83 4.40 36.71 5.02
C LYS A 83 3.02 36.13 4.70
N ALA A 84 1.97 36.95 4.72
CA ALA A 84 0.61 36.50 4.43
C ALA A 84 0.50 35.91 3.01
N LEU A 85 1.14 36.54 2.02
CA LEU A 85 1.17 36.03 0.64
C LEU A 85 1.89 34.67 0.54
N LEU A 86 3.02 34.52 1.23
CA LEU A 86 3.77 33.26 1.26
C LEU A 86 3.03 32.15 2.00
N GLU A 87 2.33 32.45 3.09
CA GLU A 87 1.49 31.49 3.82
C GLU A 87 0.35 30.95 2.94
N VAL A 88 -0.33 31.84 2.19
CA VAL A 88 -1.38 31.42 1.25
C VAL A 88 -0.81 30.54 0.14
N LYS A 89 0.39 30.86 -0.36
CA LYS A 89 1.08 30.06 -1.38
C LYS A 89 1.49 28.68 -0.82
N ALA A 90 2.05 28.63 0.39
CA ALA A 90 2.43 27.39 1.05
C ALA A 90 1.22 26.48 1.30
N GLN A 91 0.11 27.04 1.81
CA GLN A 91 -1.14 26.29 2.01
C GLN A 91 -1.71 25.73 0.70
N THR A 92 -1.54 26.45 -0.41
CA THR A 92 -2.01 25.98 -1.73
C THR A 92 -1.16 24.83 -2.25
N LEU A 93 0.17 24.94 -2.16
CA LEU A 93 1.08 23.85 -2.51
C LEU A 93 0.89 22.61 -1.62
N GLU A 94 0.59 22.80 -0.32
CA GLU A 94 0.25 21.69 0.57
C GLU A 94 -1.04 20.97 0.16
N ARG A 95 -2.08 21.72 -0.25
CA ARG A 95 -3.33 21.13 -0.77
C ARG A 95 -3.06 20.32 -2.03
N GLU A 96 -2.30 20.86 -2.98
CA GLU A 96 -1.91 20.14 -4.21
C GLU A 96 -1.09 18.88 -3.90
N ALA A 97 -0.17 18.94 -2.93
CA ALA A 97 0.59 17.78 -2.49
C ALA A 97 -0.29 16.70 -1.84
N LYS A 98 -1.31 17.09 -1.06
CA LYS A 98 -2.30 16.17 -0.48
C LYS A 98 -3.17 15.52 -1.57
N ASP A 99 -3.60 16.29 -2.57
CA ASP A 99 -4.39 15.77 -3.69
C ASP A 99 -3.57 14.82 -4.59
N CYS A 100 -2.29 15.12 -4.80
CA CYS A 100 -1.35 14.18 -5.44
C CYS A 100 -1.22 12.87 -4.64
N ARG A 101 -1.15 12.96 -3.31
CA ARG A 101 -1.08 11.79 -2.43
C ARG A 101 -2.34 10.93 -2.52
N ILE A 102 -3.52 11.53 -2.44
CA ILE A 102 -4.81 10.81 -2.54
C ILE A 102 -4.91 10.08 -3.89
N ARG A 103 -4.60 10.76 -5.00
CA ARG A 103 -4.56 10.13 -6.34
C ARG A 103 -3.58 8.97 -6.43
N THR A 104 -2.43 9.09 -5.78
CA THR A 104 -1.42 8.02 -5.71
C THR A 104 -1.94 6.83 -4.88
N GLU A 105 -2.59 7.09 -3.74
CA GLU A 105 -3.19 6.06 -2.89
C GLU A 105 -4.35 5.32 -3.58
N GLU A 106 -5.24 6.03 -4.29
CA GLU A 106 -6.32 5.44 -5.10
C GLU A 106 -5.78 4.56 -6.24
N CYS A 107 -4.71 5.01 -6.90
CA CYS A 107 -4.02 4.27 -7.96
C CYS A 107 -3.29 3.03 -7.40
N VAL A 108 -2.67 3.12 -6.22
CA VAL A 108 -2.06 1.96 -5.54
C VAL A 108 -3.10 0.94 -5.08
N ARG A 109 -4.28 1.38 -4.61
CA ARG A 109 -5.38 0.48 -4.22
C ARG A 109 -5.92 -0.32 -5.40
N THR A 110 -6.02 0.30 -6.58
CA THR A 110 -6.43 -0.37 -7.82
C THR A 110 -5.36 -1.31 -8.36
N ILE A 111 -4.06 -0.96 -8.31
CA ILE A 111 -2.96 -1.84 -8.77
C ILE A 111 -2.58 -2.91 -7.71
N SER A 112 -3.56 -3.52 -7.04
CA SER A 112 -3.28 -4.66 -6.15
C SER A 112 -2.93 -5.96 -6.92
N ASP A 113 -2.31 -5.84 -8.11
CA ASP A 113 -1.75 -6.92 -8.93
C ASP A 113 -0.30 -6.60 -9.37
N PRO A 114 0.65 -7.57 -9.32
CA PRO A 114 2.08 -7.34 -9.50
C PRO A 114 2.47 -7.36 -10.97
N VAL A 115 1.90 -6.47 -11.78
CA VAL A 115 2.13 -6.53 -13.22
C VAL A 115 3.47 -5.92 -13.64
N ILE A 116 4.11 -5.07 -12.82
CA ILE A 116 5.24 -4.26 -13.31
C ILE A 116 6.24 -3.93 -12.21
N GLN A 117 6.70 -4.94 -11.49
CA GLN A 117 7.89 -4.80 -10.66
C GLN A 117 8.82 -5.99 -10.89
N ASP A 118 9.18 -6.18 -12.16
CA ASP A 118 10.48 -6.61 -12.65
C ASP A 118 10.32 -6.97 -14.12
N ALA A 119 10.97 -6.21 -14.99
CA ALA A 119 11.12 -6.63 -16.38
C ALA A 119 11.93 -7.93 -16.37
N CYS A 120 11.25 -9.07 -16.54
CA CYS A 120 11.89 -10.29 -17.01
C CYS A 120 12.79 -9.92 -18.19
N PHE A 121 14.00 -10.46 -18.18
CA PHE A 121 15.00 -10.27 -19.21
C PHE A 121 14.34 -10.34 -20.60
N ASN A 122 14.43 -9.24 -21.36
CA ASN A 122 14.00 -9.04 -22.75
C ASN A 122 13.08 -10.10 -23.41
N ARG A 123 11.83 -9.69 -23.69
CA ARG A 123 10.82 -10.40 -24.52
C ARG A 123 11.29 -10.84 -25.93
N THR A 124 12.48 -10.46 -26.37
CA THR A 124 12.98 -10.67 -27.74
C THR A 124 13.87 -11.91 -27.91
N LEU A 125 14.31 -12.57 -26.84
CA LEU A 125 15.21 -13.71 -26.91
C LEU A 125 14.62 -14.92 -26.15
N SER A 126 13.70 -15.62 -26.83
CA SER A 126 12.98 -16.80 -26.30
C SER A 126 13.90 -17.85 -25.67
N ASP A 127 15.08 -18.05 -26.24
CA ASP A 127 16.01 -19.12 -25.88
C ASP A 127 16.69 -18.92 -24.52
N TYR A 128 16.65 -17.70 -23.97
CA TYR A 128 17.29 -17.35 -22.69
C TYR A 128 16.30 -17.25 -21.53
N ASN A 129 15.01 -17.43 -21.77
CA ASN A 129 13.99 -17.40 -20.72
C ASN A 129 14.13 -18.53 -19.69
N SER A 130 14.75 -19.65 -20.10
CA SER A 130 15.11 -20.79 -19.22
C SER A 130 16.23 -20.47 -18.22
N LEU A 131 16.95 -19.36 -18.42
CA LEU A 131 18.01 -18.87 -17.53
C LEU A 131 17.50 -17.82 -16.53
N ASN A 132 16.22 -17.45 -16.58
CA ASN A 132 15.64 -16.56 -15.58
C ASN A 132 15.59 -17.27 -14.23
N VAL A 133 16.52 -16.93 -13.35
CA VAL A 133 16.49 -17.37 -11.95
C VAL A 133 15.37 -16.60 -11.25
N PRO A 134 14.39 -17.27 -10.61
CA PRO A 134 13.38 -16.58 -9.81
C PRO A 134 14.08 -15.74 -8.74
N LEU A 135 14.02 -14.41 -8.86
CA LEU A 135 14.55 -13.51 -7.84
C LEU A 135 13.79 -13.81 -6.54
N HIS A 136 14.51 -14.24 -5.50
CA HIS A 136 13.94 -14.54 -4.19
C HIS A 136 13.41 -13.24 -3.57
N ASN A 137 12.17 -12.91 -3.89
CA ASN A 137 11.48 -11.73 -3.38
C ASN A 137 10.52 -12.17 -2.27
N ARG A 138 10.94 -11.95 -1.01
CA ARG A 138 10.14 -12.25 0.19
C ARG A 138 8.72 -11.67 0.12
N ARG A 139 8.53 -10.53 -0.55
CA ARG A 139 7.21 -9.91 -0.75
C ARG A 139 6.32 -10.74 -1.70
N HIS A 140 6.89 -11.29 -2.78
CA HIS A 140 6.15 -12.18 -3.68
C HIS A 140 5.77 -13.50 -3.01
N GLN A 141 6.64 -14.05 -2.16
CA GLN A 141 6.34 -15.28 -1.42
C GLN A 141 5.21 -15.10 -0.40
N LEU A 142 5.21 -13.98 0.34
CA LEU A 142 4.11 -13.66 1.26
C LEU A 142 2.79 -13.50 0.50
N LYS A 143 2.79 -12.77 -0.62
CA LYS A 143 1.60 -12.65 -1.48
C LYS A 143 1.13 -13.99 -2.04
N ALA A 144 2.04 -14.87 -2.47
CA ALA A 144 1.68 -16.20 -2.96
C ALA A 144 1.00 -17.04 -1.86
N ARG A 145 1.47 -16.93 -0.61
CA ARG A 145 0.81 -17.56 0.55
C ARG A 145 -0.56 -16.97 0.82
N ASP A 146 -0.71 -15.64 0.76
CA ASP A 146 -2.00 -14.97 0.93
C ASP A 146 -3.01 -15.38 -0.16
N VAL A 147 -2.58 -15.44 -1.42
CA VAL A 147 -3.42 -15.88 -2.54
C VAL A 147 -3.78 -17.35 -2.41
N ALA A 148 -2.84 -18.22 -2.01
CA ALA A 148 -3.14 -19.63 -1.76
C ALA A 148 -4.13 -19.82 -0.61
N ALA A 149 -4.01 -19.03 0.46
CA ALA A 149 -4.95 -19.06 1.58
C ALA A 149 -6.35 -18.59 1.16
N GLN A 150 -6.43 -17.54 0.34
CA GLN A 150 -7.69 -17.07 -0.25
C GLN A 150 -8.31 -18.13 -1.17
N ALA A 151 -7.52 -18.78 -2.01
CA ALA A 151 -7.97 -19.87 -2.87
C ALA A 151 -8.50 -21.05 -2.04
N LEU A 152 -7.81 -21.42 -0.97
CA LEU A 152 -8.26 -22.46 -0.03
C LEU A 152 -9.62 -22.09 0.58
N GLY A 153 -9.75 -20.89 1.15
CA GLY A 153 -11.00 -20.42 1.74
C GLY A 153 -12.15 -20.34 0.73
N PHE A 154 -11.85 -19.96 -0.51
CA PHE A 154 -12.82 -19.97 -1.61
C PHE A 154 -13.31 -21.38 -1.92
N VAL A 155 -12.41 -22.35 -2.12
CA VAL A 155 -12.79 -23.72 -2.46
C VAL A 155 -13.49 -24.43 -1.30
N GLN A 156 -13.11 -24.18 -0.05
CA GLN A 156 -13.85 -24.70 1.11
C GLN A 156 -15.30 -24.19 1.14
N SER A 157 -15.49 -22.90 0.87
CA SER A 157 -16.83 -22.31 0.78
C SER A 157 -17.62 -22.88 -0.40
N LEU A 158 -16.96 -23.03 -1.56
CA LEU A 158 -17.53 -23.61 -2.78
C LEU A 158 -17.96 -25.08 -2.56
N VAL A 159 -17.08 -25.89 -1.97
CA VAL A 159 -17.30 -27.31 -1.66
C VAL A 159 -18.48 -27.45 -0.71
N SER A 160 -18.52 -26.68 0.37
CA SER A 160 -19.65 -26.68 1.32
C SER A 160 -20.98 -26.36 0.63
N ALA A 161 -21.01 -25.31 -0.20
CA ALA A 161 -22.22 -24.92 -0.93
C ALA A 161 -22.68 -26.01 -1.92
N LEU A 162 -21.75 -26.61 -2.67
CA LEU A 162 -22.05 -27.65 -3.65
C LEU A 162 -22.48 -28.97 -3.00
N LEU A 163 -21.86 -29.39 -1.88
CA LEU A 163 -22.28 -30.57 -1.11
C LEU A 163 -23.74 -30.44 -0.68
N ASN A 164 -24.11 -29.28 -0.12
CA ASN A 164 -25.47 -28.98 0.28
C ASN A 164 -26.41 -28.96 -0.93
N PHE A 165 -26.03 -28.26 -2.00
CA PHE A 165 -26.85 -28.17 -3.22
C PHE A 165 -27.16 -29.55 -3.81
N HIS A 166 -26.15 -30.42 -3.96
CA HIS A 166 -26.35 -31.78 -4.48
C HIS A 166 -27.19 -32.63 -3.53
N SER A 167 -26.92 -32.57 -2.21
CA SER A 167 -27.66 -33.34 -1.20
C SER A 167 -29.15 -32.94 -1.13
N TYR A 168 -29.46 -31.65 -1.19
CA TYR A 168 -30.85 -31.21 -1.19
C TYR A 168 -31.53 -31.40 -2.56
N THR A 169 -30.77 -31.41 -3.65
CA THR A 169 -31.30 -31.79 -4.97
C THR A 169 -31.71 -33.27 -4.96
N GLU A 170 -30.88 -34.13 -4.37
CA GLU A 170 -31.20 -35.55 -4.16
C GLU A 170 -32.48 -35.70 -3.35
N GLN A 171 -32.61 -35.00 -2.23
CA GLN A 171 -33.83 -35.04 -1.41
C GLN A 171 -35.05 -34.56 -2.19
N ARG A 172 -34.93 -33.47 -2.97
CA ARG A 172 -36.05 -32.93 -3.75
C ARG A 172 -36.58 -33.93 -4.77
N VAL A 173 -35.70 -34.68 -5.43
CA VAL A 173 -36.06 -35.70 -6.41
C VAL A 173 -36.92 -36.83 -5.79
N HIS A 174 -36.85 -37.02 -4.46
CA HIS A 174 -37.70 -37.98 -3.74
C HIS A 174 -39.03 -37.37 -3.24
N ILE A 175 -39.22 -36.06 -3.34
CA ILE A 175 -40.37 -35.35 -2.76
C ILE A 175 -41.30 -34.80 -3.84
N TYR A 176 -40.76 -34.42 -5.00
CA TYR A 176 -41.50 -33.78 -6.09
C TYR A 176 -41.50 -34.69 -7.35
N PRO A 177 -42.62 -34.77 -8.11
CA PRO A 177 -43.88 -34.05 -7.95
C PRO A 177 -44.80 -34.60 -6.85
N LEU A 178 -44.63 -35.88 -6.48
CA LEU A 178 -45.28 -36.51 -5.34
C LEU A 178 -44.20 -37.21 -4.49
N ASP A 179 -44.44 -37.29 -3.18
CA ASP A 179 -43.46 -37.86 -2.25
C ASP A 179 -43.28 -39.36 -2.52
N SER A 180 -42.04 -39.86 -2.43
CA SER A 180 -41.68 -41.25 -2.65
C SER A 180 -42.36 -42.24 -1.71
N SER A 181 -42.94 -41.76 -0.61
CA SER A 181 -43.80 -42.54 0.28
C SER A 181 -45.19 -42.84 -0.32
N ILE A 182 -45.60 -42.09 -1.33
CA ILE A 182 -46.91 -42.17 -1.99
C ILE A 182 -46.78 -42.82 -3.37
N GLU A 183 -45.75 -42.45 -4.14
CA GLU A 183 -45.53 -42.94 -5.51
C GLU A 183 -44.09 -43.44 -5.70
N ALA A 184 -43.91 -44.40 -6.61
CA ALA A 184 -42.58 -44.87 -6.97
C ALA A 184 -41.80 -43.80 -7.75
N ILE A 185 -40.53 -43.61 -7.41
CA ILE A 185 -39.62 -42.68 -8.08
C ILE A 185 -39.38 -43.17 -9.52
N SER A 186 -39.38 -42.25 -10.49
CA SER A 186 -39.10 -42.59 -11.89
C SER A 186 -37.72 -43.25 -12.04
N PRO A 187 -37.52 -44.14 -13.02
CA PRO A 187 -36.22 -44.79 -13.24
C PRO A 187 -35.07 -43.79 -13.46
N VAL A 188 -35.36 -42.66 -14.11
CA VAL A 188 -34.40 -41.58 -14.34
C VAL A 188 -34.01 -40.93 -13.02
N ASN A 189 -34.99 -40.53 -12.20
CA ASN A 189 -34.78 -39.87 -10.93
C ASN A 189 -34.12 -40.78 -9.89
N LEU A 190 -34.41 -42.09 -9.92
CA LEU A 190 -33.72 -43.09 -9.10
C LEU A 190 -32.23 -43.15 -9.47
N LYS A 191 -31.90 -43.17 -10.78
CA LYS A 191 -30.51 -43.17 -11.23
C LYS A 191 -29.81 -41.85 -10.93
N PHE A 192 -30.52 -40.72 -11.07
CA PHE A 192 -30.00 -39.41 -10.76
C PHE A 192 -29.64 -39.28 -9.28
N SER A 193 -30.53 -39.70 -8.38
CA SER A 193 -30.29 -39.75 -6.94
C SER A 193 -29.07 -40.60 -6.59
N GLN A 194 -28.94 -41.80 -7.17
CA GLN A 194 -27.78 -42.66 -6.94
C GLN A 194 -26.46 -41.93 -7.28
N TYR A 195 -26.42 -41.21 -8.40
CA TYR A 195 -25.24 -40.45 -8.77
C TYR A 195 -25.04 -39.21 -7.90
N LEU A 196 -26.09 -38.50 -7.52
CA LEU A 196 -25.99 -37.39 -6.58
C LEU A 196 -25.41 -37.85 -5.25
N HIS A 197 -25.74 -39.04 -4.76
CA HIS A 197 -25.19 -39.57 -3.52
C HIS A 197 -23.65 -39.71 -3.55
N GLU A 198 -23.06 -39.96 -4.73
CA GLU A 198 -21.60 -40.06 -4.90
C GLU A 198 -20.87 -38.70 -4.72
N ASN A 199 -21.60 -37.56 -4.71
CA ASN A 199 -21.02 -36.21 -4.77
C ASN A 199 -19.93 -35.93 -3.71
N ALA A 200 -20.13 -36.45 -2.49
CA ALA A 200 -19.24 -36.18 -1.38
C ALA A 200 -17.83 -36.72 -1.60
N SER A 201 -17.71 -37.86 -2.29
CA SER A 201 -16.41 -38.47 -2.59
C SER A 201 -15.55 -37.55 -3.47
N TYR A 202 -16.14 -36.90 -4.48
CA TYR A 202 -15.43 -35.99 -5.37
C TYR A 202 -15.11 -34.64 -4.71
N LEU A 203 -16.08 -34.07 -3.99
CA LEU A 203 -15.97 -32.74 -3.39
C LEU A 203 -15.03 -32.70 -2.18
N ARG A 204 -15.01 -33.75 -1.34
CA ARG A 204 -14.09 -33.85 -0.20
C ARG A 204 -12.64 -34.04 -0.65
N LEU A 205 -12.40 -34.88 -1.66
CA LEU A 205 -11.07 -35.04 -2.27
C LEU A 205 -10.54 -33.71 -2.83
N LEU A 206 -11.42 -32.93 -3.48
CA LEU A 206 -11.05 -31.61 -4.01
C LEU A 206 -10.60 -30.63 -2.90
N GLU A 207 -11.31 -30.61 -1.78
CA GLU A 207 -10.97 -29.77 -0.62
C GLU A 207 -9.64 -30.21 0.02
N GLU A 208 -9.47 -31.52 0.19
CA GLU A 208 -8.26 -32.11 0.80
C GLU A 208 -7.00 -31.81 -0.02
N ASP A 209 -7.04 -32.01 -1.34
CA ASP A 209 -5.89 -31.76 -2.21
C ASP A 209 -5.49 -30.28 -2.24
N LEU A 210 -6.46 -29.36 -2.17
CA LEU A 210 -6.14 -27.94 -2.10
C LEU A 210 -5.55 -27.55 -0.74
N LEU A 211 -6.01 -28.18 0.34
CA LEU A 211 -5.44 -27.99 1.66
C LEU A 211 -3.99 -28.46 1.71
N GLN A 212 -3.70 -29.63 1.11
CA GLN A 212 -2.33 -30.13 0.95
C GLN A 212 -1.47 -29.20 0.09
N LEU A 213 -2.02 -28.67 -1.00
CA LEU A 213 -1.34 -27.68 -1.84
C LEU A 213 -1.00 -26.40 -1.06
N HIS A 214 -1.97 -25.84 -0.33
CA HIS A 214 -1.75 -24.67 0.51
C HIS A 214 -0.66 -24.93 1.57
N HIS A 215 -0.69 -26.09 2.22
CA HIS A 215 0.32 -26.46 3.20
C HIS A 215 1.73 -26.51 2.58
N SER A 216 1.88 -27.13 1.42
CA SER A 216 3.13 -27.15 0.65
C SER A 216 3.64 -25.74 0.34
N ILE A 217 2.76 -24.82 -0.06
CA ILE A 217 3.11 -23.42 -0.35
C ILE A 217 3.60 -22.68 0.91
N THR A 218 3.03 -23.00 2.07
CA THR A 218 3.37 -22.36 3.35
C THR A 218 4.64 -22.92 4.01
N GLU A 219 4.92 -24.21 3.85
CA GLU A 219 6.10 -24.87 4.44
C GLU A 219 7.36 -24.64 3.61
N ASP A 220 7.26 -24.59 2.28
CA ASP A 220 8.42 -24.37 1.42
C ASP A 220 8.90 -22.90 1.47
N SER A 221 10.20 -22.72 1.66
CA SER A 221 10.85 -21.39 1.67
C SER A 221 10.98 -20.77 0.28
N ILE A 222 10.75 -21.53 -0.79
CA ILE A 222 10.74 -21.03 -2.18
C ILE A 222 9.58 -21.71 -2.92
N THR A 223 8.53 -20.94 -3.17
CA THR A 223 7.37 -21.36 -3.95
C THR A 223 7.55 -20.94 -5.40
N ALA A 224 7.90 -21.89 -6.27
CA ALA A 224 7.78 -21.75 -7.71
C ALA A 224 6.64 -22.65 -8.19
N LEU A 225 5.86 -22.21 -9.18
CA LEU A 225 4.80 -23.02 -9.79
C LEU A 225 5.38 -24.36 -10.32
N GLU A 226 6.64 -24.32 -10.76
CA GLU A 226 7.43 -25.42 -11.29
C GLU A 226 7.69 -26.55 -10.28
N THR A 227 7.74 -26.23 -8.98
CA THR A 227 8.05 -27.17 -7.90
C THR A 227 6.80 -27.67 -7.17
N LEU A 228 5.62 -27.23 -7.60
CA LEU A 228 4.36 -27.43 -6.88
C LEU A 228 3.71 -28.77 -7.26
N ALA A 229 4.34 -29.90 -6.89
CA ALA A 229 3.83 -31.24 -7.20
C ALA A 229 2.37 -31.45 -6.76
N LYS A 230 1.97 -30.85 -5.63
CA LYS A 230 0.61 -30.90 -5.09
C LYS A 230 -0.45 -30.20 -5.95
N LEU A 231 -0.05 -29.32 -6.87
CA LEU A 231 -0.97 -28.70 -7.81
C LEU A 231 -1.52 -29.72 -8.83
N GLN A 232 -0.72 -30.74 -9.17
CA GLN A 232 -1.18 -31.83 -10.03
C GLN A 232 -2.26 -32.68 -9.37
N ASP A 233 -2.11 -32.97 -8.07
CA ASP A 233 -3.10 -33.72 -7.29
C ASP A 233 -4.44 -32.97 -7.30
N PHE A 234 -4.42 -31.68 -6.92
CA PHE A 234 -5.60 -30.81 -6.99
C PHE A 234 -6.22 -30.75 -8.40
N SER A 235 -5.39 -30.65 -9.45
CA SER A 235 -5.85 -30.61 -10.83
C SER A 235 -6.57 -31.90 -11.26
N ARG A 236 -6.09 -33.07 -10.81
CA ARG A 236 -6.75 -34.36 -11.05
C ARG A 236 -8.09 -34.43 -10.32
N SER A 237 -8.14 -34.01 -9.05
CA SER A 237 -9.40 -34.00 -8.28
C SER A 237 -10.42 -33.01 -8.83
N PHE A 238 -10.01 -31.81 -9.25
CA PHE A 238 -10.89 -30.86 -9.93
C PHE A 238 -11.41 -31.42 -11.26
N SER A 239 -10.54 -32.10 -12.02
CA SER A 239 -10.91 -32.80 -13.26
C SER A 239 -11.92 -33.92 -13.03
N SER A 240 -11.77 -34.67 -11.94
CA SER A 240 -12.70 -35.71 -11.52
C SER A 240 -14.07 -35.12 -11.19
N TYR A 241 -14.14 -34.06 -10.38
CA TYR A 241 -15.39 -33.38 -10.05
C TYR A 241 -16.08 -32.76 -11.29
N SER A 242 -15.33 -32.13 -12.18
CA SER A 242 -15.88 -31.59 -13.44
C SER A 242 -16.44 -32.69 -14.35
N SER A 243 -15.83 -33.88 -14.34
CA SER A 243 -16.32 -35.05 -15.08
C SER A 243 -17.58 -35.65 -14.41
N PHE A 244 -17.65 -35.63 -13.08
CA PHE A 244 -18.86 -35.96 -12.32
C PHE A 244 -20.02 -35.03 -12.69
N LEU A 245 -19.81 -33.71 -12.75
CA LEU A 245 -20.85 -32.77 -13.19
C LEU A 245 -21.35 -33.06 -14.61
N GLN A 246 -20.47 -33.46 -15.53
CA GLN A 246 -20.88 -33.91 -16.86
C GLN A 246 -21.66 -35.23 -16.84
N LYS A 247 -21.26 -36.19 -15.99
CA LYS A 247 -21.95 -37.48 -15.82
C LYS A 247 -23.41 -37.29 -15.36
N ILE A 248 -23.65 -36.38 -14.42
CA ILE A 248 -24.99 -36.17 -13.85
C ILE A 248 -25.89 -35.24 -14.69
N LEU A 249 -25.29 -34.38 -15.52
CA LEU A 249 -26.04 -33.35 -16.28
C LEU A 249 -27.20 -33.93 -17.12
N PRO A 250 -27.05 -35.01 -17.91
CA PRO A 250 -28.17 -35.57 -18.68
C PRO A 250 -29.35 -35.98 -17.80
N TYR A 251 -29.09 -36.58 -16.64
CA TYR A 251 -30.11 -36.99 -15.70
C TYR A 251 -30.80 -35.80 -15.04
N GLN A 252 -30.05 -34.76 -14.70
CA GLN A 252 -30.60 -33.53 -14.16
C GLN A 252 -31.51 -32.81 -15.16
N LEU A 253 -31.13 -32.80 -16.44
CA LEU A 253 -31.96 -32.22 -17.50
C LEU A 253 -33.23 -33.02 -17.71
N GLN A 254 -33.13 -34.35 -17.76
CA GLN A 254 -34.28 -35.24 -17.91
C GLN A 254 -35.21 -35.17 -16.70
N SER A 255 -34.67 -35.08 -15.48
CA SER A 255 -35.43 -34.85 -14.24
C SER A 255 -36.25 -33.56 -14.31
N LEU A 256 -35.66 -32.46 -14.81
CA LEU A 256 -36.38 -31.20 -15.02
C LEU A 256 -37.40 -31.27 -16.18
N GLU A 257 -37.21 -32.16 -17.15
CA GLU A 257 -38.19 -32.41 -18.21
C GLU A 257 -39.38 -33.21 -17.67
N GLU A 258 -39.15 -34.22 -16.83
CA GLU A 258 -40.22 -34.92 -16.10
C GLU A 258 -41.00 -33.95 -15.20
N ASP A 259 -40.33 -32.98 -14.54
CA ASP A 259 -40.99 -31.88 -13.82
C ASP A 259 -41.87 -31.01 -14.75
N CYS A 260 -41.55 -30.89 -16.05
CA CYS A 260 -42.37 -30.17 -17.02
C CYS A 260 -43.62 -30.96 -17.45
N GLU A 261 -43.50 -32.28 -17.51
CA GLU A 261 -44.57 -33.21 -17.90
C GLU A 261 -45.49 -33.57 -16.74
N ALA A 262 -45.08 -33.27 -15.50
CA ALA A 262 -45.86 -33.52 -14.30
C ALA A 262 -47.24 -32.82 -14.34
N PHE A 263 -48.27 -33.51 -13.83
CA PHE A 263 -49.67 -33.02 -13.84
C PHE A 263 -49.87 -31.69 -13.09
N LEU A 264 -48.98 -31.36 -12.15
CA LEU A 264 -49.00 -30.12 -11.37
C LEU A 264 -48.27 -28.95 -12.08
N CYS A 265 -47.63 -29.21 -13.22
CA CYS A 265 -46.80 -28.22 -13.88
C CYS A 265 -47.64 -27.23 -14.69
N THR A 266 -47.58 -25.95 -14.29
CA THR A 266 -48.17 -24.84 -15.06
C THR A 266 -47.23 -24.38 -16.17
N ALA A 267 -47.75 -23.64 -17.16
CA ALA A 267 -46.91 -23.07 -18.22
C ALA A 267 -45.78 -22.16 -17.66
N ALA A 268 -46.04 -21.47 -16.54
CA ALA A 268 -45.04 -20.67 -15.85
C ALA A 268 -43.94 -21.53 -15.21
N LEU A 269 -44.31 -22.63 -14.55
CA LEU A 269 -43.37 -23.61 -13.97
C LEU A 269 -42.53 -24.29 -15.06
N ALA A 270 -43.15 -24.74 -16.15
CA ALA A 270 -42.45 -25.33 -17.30
C ALA A 270 -41.45 -24.34 -17.92
N SER A 271 -41.81 -23.05 -18.02
CA SER A 271 -40.88 -22.00 -18.46
C SER A 271 -39.68 -21.86 -17.52
N LYS A 272 -39.88 -21.93 -16.19
CA LYS A 272 -38.80 -21.86 -15.21
C LYS A 272 -37.91 -23.11 -15.23
N ASN A 273 -38.48 -24.29 -15.38
CA ASN A 273 -37.73 -25.54 -15.54
C ASN A 273 -36.81 -25.50 -16.77
N ARG A 274 -37.30 -25.00 -17.91
CA ARG A 274 -36.48 -24.82 -19.12
C ARG A 274 -35.37 -23.78 -18.94
N GLN A 275 -35.58 -22.75 -18.13
CA GLN A 275 -34.52 -21.80 -17.76
C GLN A 275 -33.45 -22.50 -16.90
N LEU A 276 -33.87 -23.24 -15.86
CA LEU A 276 -32.95 -24.02 -15.01
C LEU A 276 -32.14 -25.05 -15.81
N GLN A 277 -32.74 -25.71 -16.81
CA GLN A 277 -32.00 -26.60 -17.71
C GLN A 277 -30.87 -25.86 -18.45
N LYS A 278 -31.10 -24.62 -18.90
CA LYS A 278 -30.06 -23.79 -19.53
C LYS A 278 -28.99 -23.37 -18.52
N ASP A 279 -29.40 -22.99 -17.31
CA ASP A 279 -28.48 -22.57 -16.25
C ASP A 279 -27.56 -23.71 -15.83
N MET A 280 -28.08 -24.94 -15.69
CA MET A 280 -27.26 -26.12 -15.38
C MET A 280 -26.25 -26.44 -16.49
N LYS A 281 -26.66 -26.36 -17.77
CA LYS A 281 -25.73 -26.50 -18.89
C LYS A 281 -24.62 -25.45 -18.84
N LYS A 282 -24.97 -24.19 -18.57
CA LYS A 282 -24.02 -23.07 -18.44
C LYS A 282 -23.07 -23.31 -17.27
N LEU A 283 -23.58 -23.68 -16.10
CA LEU A 283 -22.79 -23.96 -14.89
C LEU A 283 -21.78 -25.09 -15.14
N THR A 284 -22.23 -26.23 -15.69
CA THR A 284 -21.34 -27.36 -16.02
C THR A 284 -20.28 -26.97 -17.05
N ALA A 285 -20.62 -26.15 -18.05
CA ALA A 285 -19.67 -25.67 -19.05
C ALA A 285 -18.59 -24.75 -18.44
N VAL A 286 -18.95 -23.91 -17.46
CA VAL A 286 -17.97 -23.09 -16.75
C VAL A 286 -16.99 -23.95 -15.96
N PHE A 287 -17.45 -24.99 -15.25
CA PHE A 287 -16.56 -25.93 -14.56
C PHE A 287 -15.62 -26.68 -15.52
N GLN A 288 -16.07 -27.01 -16.74
CA GLN A 288 -15.22 -27.60 -17.79
C GLN A 288 -14.13 -26.62 -18.27
N LYS A 289 -14.48 -25.34 -18.42
CA LYS A 289 -13.51 -24.31 -18.80
C LYS A 289 -12.48 -24.06 -17.68
N LEU A 290 -12.93 -23.99 -16.42
CA LEU A 290 -12.06 -23.92 -15.25
C LEU A 290 -11.11 -25.12 -15.17
N LYS A 291 -11.62 -26.34 -15.39
CA LYS A 291 -10.81 -27.57 -15.45
C LYS A 291 -9.64 -27.42 -16.42
N SER A 292 -9.89 -26.84 -17.59
CA SER A 292 -8.85 -26.67 -18.61
C SER A 292 -7.76 -25.71 -18.14
N TYR A 293 -8.11 -24.60 -17.48
CA TYR A 293 -7.11 -23.66 -16.94
C TYR A 293 -6.33 -24.24 -15.75
N VAL A 294 -7.00 -24.95 -14.84
CA VAL A 294 -6.33 -25.64 -13.72
C VAL A 294 -5.38 -26.74 -14.24
N ALA A 295 -5.76 -27.46 -15.29
CA ALA A 295 -4.87 -28.41 -15.96
C ALA A 295 -3.64 -27.75 -16.59
N LEU A 296 -3.81 -26.61 -17.25
CA LEU A 296 -2.70 -25.86 -17.84
C LEU A 296 -1.70 -25.36 -16.79
N LEU A 297 -2.18 -24.92 -15.62
CA LEU A 297 -1.31 -24.50 -14.51
C LEU A 297 -0.54 -25.67 -13.88
N ALA A 298 -1.04 -26.90 -14.02
CA ALA A 298 -0.44 -28.10 -13.44
C ALA A 298 0.58 -28.80 -14.37
N LEU A 299 0.78 -28.30 -15.60
CA LEU A 299 1.76 -28.84 -16.54
C LEU A 299 3.21 -28.58 -16.05
N PRO A 300 4.14 -29.54 -16.20
CA PRO A 300 5.53 -29.36 -15.81
C PRO A 300 6.29 -28.30 -16.65
N SER A 301 7.31 -27.71 -16.02
CA SER A 301 8.02 -26.46 -16.38
C SER A 301 8.58 -26.36 -17.81
N GLU A 302 8.93 -27.47 -18.48
CA GLU A 302 9.44 -27.42 -19.86
C GLU A 302 8.46 -26.76 -20.86
N CYS A 303 7.17 -26.63 -20.49
CA CYS A 303 6.11 -26.17 -21.39
C CYS A 303 5.51 -24.78 -21.03
N VAL A 304 5.75 -24.24 -19.83
CA VAL A 304 5.03 -23.04 -19.33
C VAL A 304 5.97 -21.91 -18.90
N CYS A 305 6.19 -20.95 -19.81
CA CYS A 305 6.84 -19.68 -19.47
C CYS A 305 5.97 -18.87 -18.48
N VAL A 306 6.58 -18.09 -17.58
CA VAL A 306 5.91 -17.17 -16.62
C VAL A 306 4.86 -16.27 -17.29
N CYS A 307 5.09 -15.86 -18.55
CA CYS A 307 4.12 -15.07 -19.33
C CYS A 307 2.81 -15.83 -19.64
N VAL A 308 2.90 -17.16 -19.85
CA VAL A 308 1.76 -18.03 -20.10
C VAL A 308 0.96 -18.25 -18.82
N ALA A 309 1.61 -18.44 -17.68
CA ALA A 309 0.94 -18.58 -16.38
C ALA A 309 0.07 -17.36 -16.04
N ASN A 310 0.60 -16.14 -16.24
CA ASN A 310 -0.16 -14.90 -16.00
C ASN A 310 -1.39 -14.81 -16.91
N ALA A 311 -1.26 -15.15 -18.19
CA ALA A 311 -2.39 -15.17 -19.11
C ALA A 311 -3.45 -16.21 -18.68
N VAL A 312 -3.03 -17.38 -18.19
CA VAL A 312 -3.93 -18.41 -17.66
C VAL A 312 -4.64 -17.91 -16.40
N PHE A 313 -3.96 -17.24 -15.47
CA PHE A 313 -4.59 -16.65 -14.28
C PHE A 313 -5.63 -15.58 -14.66
N THR A 314 -5.34 -14.70 -15.61
CA THR A 314 -6.32 -13.71 -16.11
C THR A 314 -7.54 -14.39 -16.70
N GLN A 315 -7.35 -15.41 -17.54
CA GLN A 315 -8.47 -16.14 -18.14
C GLN A 315 -9.26 -16.98 -17.12
N MET A 316 -8.58 -17.51 -16.10
CA MET A 316 -9.21 -18.19 -14.98
C MET A 316 -10.07 -17.23 -14.15
N SER A 317 -9.60 -16.00 -13.91
CA SER A 317 -10.39 -14.95 -13.26
C SER A 317 -11.67 -14.63 -14.05
N VAL A 318 -11.56 -14.40 -15.37
CA VAL A 318 -12.73 -14.23 -16.25
C VAL A 318 -13.69 -15.42 -16.17
N CYS A 319 -13.16 -16.63 -16.10
CA CYS A 319 -13.95 -17.84 -15.97
C CYS A 319 -14.66 -17.95 -14.59
N LEU A 320 -14.02 -17.50 -13.51
CA LEU A 320 -14.60 -17.43 -12.17
C LEU A 320 -15.69 -16.35 -12.07
N HIS A 321 -15.55 -15.23 -12.79
CA HIS A 321 -16.65 -14.27 -12.97
C HIS A 321 -17.83 -14.92 -13.71
N GLY A 322 -17.56 -15.66 -14.78
CA GLY A 322 -18.60 -16.44 -15.47
C GLY A 322 -19.28 -17.49 -14.58
N LEU A 323 -18.55 -18.05 -13.60
CA LEU A 323 -19.10 -18.98 -12.61
C LEU A 323 -20.07 -18.26 -11.67
N HIS A 324 -19.69 -17.09 -11.17
CA HIS A 324 -20.55 -16.25 -10.35
C HIS A 324 -21.84 -15.88 -11.07
N ASP A 325 -21.74 -15.45 -12.34
CA ASP A 325 -22.91 -15.05 -13.12
C ASP A 325 -23.85 -16.24 -13.37
N ALA A 326 -23.29 -17.42 -13.70
CA ALA A 326 -24.07 -18.65 -13.84
C ALA A 326 -24.76 -19.08 -12.53
N ALA A 327 -24.07 -18.97 -11.39
CA ALA A 327 -24.65 -19.28 -10.08
C ALA A 327 -25.75 -18.28 -9.68
N THR A 328 -25.58 -17.00 -10.02
CA THR A 328 -26.55 -15.93 -9.74
C THR A 328 -27.83 -16.14 -10.54
N GLU A 329 -27.72 -16.37 -11.86
CA GLU A 329 -28.86 -16.68 -12.73
C GLU A 329 -29.60 -17.93 -12.25
N LEU A 330 -28.85 -18.99 -11.93
CA LEU A 330 -29.42 -20.23 -11.39
C LEU A 330 -30.21 -19.98 -10.10
N SER A 331 -29.62 -19.27 -9.14
CA SER A 331 -30.27 -18.91 -7.87
C SER A 331 -31.54 -18.10 -8.10
N GLN A 332 -31.48 -17.12 -9.01
CA GLN A 332 -32.63 -16.28 -9.36
C GLN A 332 -33.76 -17.10 -9.98
N HIS A 333 -33.48 -17.93 -10.98
CA HIS A 333 -34.52 -18.75 -11.61
C HIS A 333 -35.08 -19.81 -10.67
N TYR A 334 -34.24 -20.37 -9.78
CA TYR A 334 -34.69 -21.35 -8.79
C TYR A 334 -35.58 -20.70 -7.72
N SER A 335 -35.26 -19.50 -7.24
CA SER A 335 -36.13 -18.76 -6.30
C SER A 335 -37.50 -18.46 -6.89
N GLN A 336 -37.55 -18.08 -8.16
CA GLN A 336 -38.80 -17.87 -8.88
C GLN A 336 -39.58 -19.18 -9.05
N LYS A 337 -38.92 -20.29 -9.40
CA LYS A 337 -39.55 -21.62 -9.42
C LYS A 337 -40.14 -21.98 -8.06
N ALA A 338 -39.34 -21.89 -7.00
CA ALA A 338 -39.77 -22.23 -5.65
C ALA A 338 -40.97 -21.39 -5.18
N SER A 339 -41.05 -20.11 -5.56
CA SER A 339 -42.21 -19.26 -5.25
C SER A 339 -43.49 -19.74 -5.94
N LEU A 340 -43.42 -20.10 -7.22
CA LEU A 340 -44.56 -20.66 -7.96
C LEU A 340 -44.98 -22.03 -7.42
N GLU A 341 -44.01 -22.82 -6.96
CA GLU A 341 -44.27 -24.12 -6.36
C GLU A 341 -44.97 -24.02 -5.00
N GLN A 342 -44.75 -22.96 -4.21
CA GLN A 342 -45.39 -22.77 -2.91
C GLN A 342 -46.93 -22.64 -3.00
N ASP A 343 -47.42 -22.18 -4.15
CA ASP A 343 -48.85 -22.00 -4.42
C ASP A 343 -49.54 -23.29 -4.90
N LEU A 344 -48.80 -24.39 -5.08
CA LEU A 344 -49.38 -25.66 -5.49
C LEU A 344 -50.20 -26.32 -4.36
N PRO A 345 -51.33 -26.97 -4.67
CA PRO A 345 -52.21 -27.56 -3.65
C PRO A 345 -51.61 -28.79 -2.93
N THR A 346 -50.57 -29.40 -3.49
CA THR A 346 -49.89 -30.61 -2.98
C THR A 346 -48.62 -30.31 -2.18
N VAL A 347 -48.35 -29.05 -1.85
CA VAL A 347 -47.14 -28.64 -1.13
C VAL A 347 -47.11 -29.20 0.29
N THR A 348 -46.11 -30.04 0.56
CA THR A 348 -45.84 -30.56 1.90
C THR A 348 -44.83 -29.67 2.65
N GLN A 349 -44.82 -29.74 3.98
CA GLN A 349 -43.81 -29.02 4.78
C GLN A 349 -42.38 -29.49 4.45
N LYS A 350 -42.20 -30.81 4.26
CA LYS A 350 -40.93 -31.41 3.85
C LYS A 350 -40.43 -30.81 2.52
N PHE A 351 -41.33 -30.62 1.55
CA PHE A 351 -41.02 -29.97 0.30
C PHE A 351 -40.60 -28.49 0.47
N ARG A 352 -41.34 -27.72 1.27
CA ARG A 352 -41.00 -26.31 1.58
C ARG A 352 -39.60 -26.18 2.20
N THR A 353 -39.33 -26.96 3.24
CA THR A 353 -38.03 -26.93 3.92
C THR A 353 -36.90 -27.35 2.98
N THR A 354 -37.12 -28.35 2.12
CA THR A 354 -36.11 -28.76 1.12
C THR A 354 -35.83 -27.64 0.12
N ASN A 355 -36.85 -26.92 -0.35
CA ASN A 355 -36.69 -25.76 -1.24
C ASN A 355 -35.96 -24.59 -0.55
N GLU A 356 -36.24 -24.30 0.73
CA GLU A 356 -35.50 -23.30 1.51
C GLU A 356 -34.02 -23.66 1.67
N CYS A 357 -33.73 -24.93 1.98
CA CYS A 357 -32.36 -25.44 2.05
C CYS A 357 -31.62 -25.35 0.71
N LEU A 358 -32.29 -25.66 -0.41
CA LEU A 358 -31.74 -25.48 -1.75
C LEU A 358 -31.43 -24.02 -2.04
N LEU A 359 -32.35 -23.10 -1.74
CA LEU A 359 -32.14 -21.68 -1.92
C LEU A 359 -30.98 -21.15 -1.08
N SER A 360 -30.86 -21.60 0.18
CA SER A 360 -29.73 -21.26 1.05
C SER A 360 -28.40 -21.77 0.48
N SER A 361 -28.38 -22.98 -0.07
CA SER A 361 -27.18 -23.54 -0.72
C SER A 361 -26.78 -22.78 -1.98
N LEU A 362 -27.74 -22.36 -2.81
CA LEU A 362 -27.51 -21.55 -4.01
C LEU A 362 -27.07 -20.12 -3.68
N ALA A 363 -27.64 -19.51 -2.63
CA ALA A 363 -27.17 -18.23 -2.12
C ALA A 363 -25.73 -18.33 -1.60
N SER A 364 -25.40 -19.39 -0.87
CA SER A 364 -24.04 -19.67 -0.40
C SER A 364 -23.06 -19.86 -1.56
N LEU A 365 -23.47 -20.57 -2.62
CA LEU A 365 -22.69 -20.76 -3.85
C LEU A 365 -22.41 -19.41 -4.53
N THR A 366 -23.45 -18.59 -4.69
CA THR A 366 -23.35 -17.25 -5.30
C THR A 366 -22.40 -16.36 -4.50
N ASN A 367 -22.57 -16.28 -3.18
CA ASN A 367 -21.73 -15.48 -2.29
C ASN A 367 -20.26 -15.95 -2.31
N SER A 368 -20.03 -17.27 -2.38
CA SER A 368 -18.67 -17.84 -2.47
C SER A 368 -17.98 -17.41 -3.76
N CYS A 369 -18.69 -17.46 -4.89
CA CYS A 369 -18.16 -17.01 -6.18
C CYS A 369 -17.97 -15.48 -6.24
N GLY A 370 -18.78 -14.71 -5.50
CA GLY A 370 -18.69 -13.25 -5.46
C GLY A 370 -17.43 -12.72 -4.77
N LYS A 371 -16.88 -13.46 -3.79
CA LYS A 371 -15.64 -13.08 -3.09
C LYS A 371 -14.41 -13.06 -3.99
N VAL A 372 -14.43 -13.80 -5.10
CA VAL A 372 -13.34 -13.86 -6.09
C VAL A 372 -13.39 -12.67 -7.06
N ARG A 373 -14.46 -11.85 -7.01
CA ARG A 373 -14.67 -10.70 -7.90
C ARG A 373 -13.73 -9.51 -7.65
N SER A 374 -12.90 -9.55 -6.61
CA SER A 374 -11.94 -8.45 -6.33
C SER A 374 -11.09 -8.15 -7.57
N GLU A 375 -11.17 -6.89 -8.02
CA GLU A 375 -10.76 -6.38 -9.32
C GLU A 375 -9.33 -6.75 -9.70
N SER A 376 -9.15 -7.74 -10.58
CA SER A 376 -7.87 -7.92 -11.27
C SER A 376 -7.76 -6.86 -12.36
N VAL A 377 -6.80 -5.94 -12.21
CA VAL A 377 -6.58 -4.84 -13.14
C VAL A 377 -5.83 -5.37 -14.36
N SER A 378 -6.32 -5.05 -15.56
CA SER A 378 -5.70 -5.55 -16.79
C SER A 378 -4.25 -5.07 -16.93
N TYR A 379 -3.40 -5.86 -17.58
CA TYR A 379 -1.97 -5.52 -17.77
C TYR A 379 -1.76 -4.12 -18.39
N ARG A 380 -2.66 -3.72 -19.28
CA ARG A 380 -2.63 -2.43 -19.96
C ARG A 380 -3.00 -1.28 -19.02
N GLU A 381 -4.01 -1.46 -18.18
CA GLU A 381 -4.40 -0.48 -17.16
C GLU A 381 -3.35 -0.38 -16.07
N ALA A 382 -2.73 -1.49 -15.66
CA ALA A 382 -1.60 -1.49 -14.75
C ALA A 382 -0.41 -0.68 -15.29
N LEU A 383 -0.13 -0.76 -16.61
CA LEU A 383 0.93 0.01 -17.27
C LEU A 383 0.63 1.52 -17.31
N ALA A 384 -0.60 1.89 -17.65
CA ALA A 384 -1.04 3.28 -17.65
C ALA A 384 -0.97 3.86 -16.22
N ASN A 385 -1.48 3.12 -15.24
CA ASN A 385 -1.45 3.51 -13.83
C ASN A 385 -0.02 3.62 -13.29
N ARG A 386 0.94 2.81 -13.75
CA ARG A 386 2.37 2.96 -13.41
C ARG A 386 2.97 4.26 -13.93
N GLN A 387 2.65 4.67 -15.16
CA GLN A 387 3.10 5.95 -15.72
C GLN A 387 2.53 7.14 -14.92
N VAL A 388 1.27 7.03 -14.50
CA VAL A 388 0.63 8.02 -13.62
C VAL A 388 1.29 8.02 -12.24
N LEU A 389 1.64 6.87 -11.66
CA LEU A 389 2.33 6.80 -10.37
C LEU A 389 3.73 7.41 -10.42
N THR A 390 4.53 7.08 -11.43
CA THR A 390 5.90 7.61 -11.59
C THR A 390 5.89 9.13 -11.79
N SER A 391 5.04 9.63 -12.69
CA SER A 391 4.87 11.09 -12.87
C SER A 391 4.30 11.79 -11.63
N SER A 392 3.37 11.16 -10.92
CA SER A 392 2.80 11.72 -9.68
C SER A 392 3.79 11.71 -8.51
N THR A 393 4.68 10.70 -8.43
CA THR A 393 5.74 10.65 -7.41
C THR A 393 6.81 11.71 -7.64
N GLU A 394 7.23 11.91 -8.89
CA GLU A 394 8.19 12.95 -9.28
C GLU A 394 7.60 14.35 -9.04
N SER A 395 6.33 14.56 -9.41
CA SER A 395 5.61 15.81 -9.14
C SER A 395 5.44 16.09 -7.64
N ARG A 396 5.17 15.06 -6.83
CA ARG A 396 5.03 15.18 -5.37
C ARG A 396 6.34 15.59 -4.71
N GLU A 397 7.46 15.00 -5.11
CA GLU A 397 8.77 15.31 -4.55
C GLU A 397 9.17 16.77 -4.82
N GLY A 398 8.91 17.26 -6.04
CA GLY A 398 9.09 18.67 -6.38
C GLY A 398 8.19 19.61 -5.57
N LEU A 399 6.91 19.27 -5.37
CA LEU A 399 5.98 20.06 -4.56
C LEU A 399 6.40 20.10 -3.08
N MET A 400 6.81 18.97 -2.49
CA MET A 400 7.28 18.94 -1.10
C MET A 400 8.54 19.79 -0.92
N GLN A 401 9.46 19.78 -1.89
CA GLN A 401 10.66 20.60 -1.83
C GLN A 401 10.33 22.10 -1.91
N GLN A 402 9.36 22.50 -2.74
CA GLN A 402 8.86 23.88 -2.80
C GLN A 402 8.14 24.31 -1.51
N VAL A 403 7.36 23.43 -0.89
CA VAL A 403 6.72 23.69 0.41
C VAL A 403 7.80 23.93 1.47
N ALA A 404 8.80 23.05 1.56
CA ALA A 404 9.90 23.18 2.52
C ALA A 404 10.68 24.50 2.35
N GLN A 405 11.00 24.89 1.12
CA GLN A 405 11.66 26.17 0.82
C GLN A 405 10.79 27.38 1.19
N SER A 406 9.47 27.30 0.96
CA SER A 406 8.55 28.37 1.34
C SER A 406 8.42 28.51 2.86
N GLN A 407 8.40 27.39 3.59
CA GLN A 407 8.35 27.36 5.05
C GLN A 407 9.61 28.01 5.66
N GLU A 408 10.79 27.67 5.12
CA GLU A 408 12.05 28.24 5.57
C GLU A 408 12.11 29.76 5.33
N LYS A 409 11.60 30.23 4.18
CA LYS A 409 11.53 31.67 3.89
C LYS A 409 10.59 32.41 4.85
N ILE A 410 9.47 31.80 5.21
CA ILE A 410 8.54 32.36 6.23
C ILE A 410 9.25 32.49 7.58
N SER A 411 9.97 31.46 8.02
CA SER A 411 10.71 31.51 9.29
C SER A 411 11.77 32.61 9.32
N ARG A 412 12.45 32.88 8.19
CA ARG A 412 13.42 34.00 8.10
C ARG A 412 12.73 35.37 8.20
N LEU A 413 11.60 35.54 7.51
CA LEU A 413 10.81 36.79 7.60
C LEU A 413 10.24 37.02 9.00
N GLU A 414 9.91 35.95 9.74
CA GLU A 414 9.49 36.03 11.15
C GLU A 414 10.63 36.52 12.05
N GLN A 415 11.85 36.00 11.87
CA GLN A 415 13.04 36.46 12.59
C GLN A 415 13.37 37.93 12.30
N GLU A 416 13.29 38.36 11.03
CA GLU A 416 13.50 39.76 10.65
C GLU A 416 12.43 40.68 11.26
N LYS A 417 11.17 40.25 11.30
CA LYS A 417 10.09 40.99 11.97
C LYS A 417 10.37 41.15 13.47
N GLU A 418 10.83 40.10 14.14
CA GLU A 418 11.19 40.14 15.57
C GLU A 418 12.37 41.10 15.80
N HIS A 419 13.39 41.06 14.94
CA HIS A 419 14.51 42.01 14.99
C HIS A 419 14.04 43.46 14.92
N TRP A 420 13.24 43.82 13.91
CA TRP A 420 12.74 45.19 13.75
C TRP A 420 11.82 45.62 14.91
N LEU A 421 11.05 44.69 15.48
CA LEU A 421 10.22 44.98 16.66
C LEU A 421 11.08 45.32 17.88
N LEU A 422 12.14 44.56 18.12
CA LEU A 422 13.09 44.82 19.22
C LEU A 422 13.82 46.16 19.02
N GLU A 423 14.19 46.48 17.79
CA GLU A 423 14.87 47.74 17.47
C GLU A 423 13.96 48.96 17.69
N ALA A 424 12.67 48.85 17.33
CA ALA A 424 11.67 49.87 17.62
C ALA A 424 11.45 50.06 19.13
N GLN A 425 11.39 48.97 19.91
CA GLN A 425 11.26 49.03 21.37
C GLN A 425 12.50 49.67 22.03
N LEU A 426 13.70 49.34 21.56
CA LEU A 426 14.93 49.93 22.05
C LEU A 426 14.96 51.45 21.80
N GLY A 427 14.49 51.89 20.63
CA GLY A 427 14.31 53.31 20.30
C GLY A 427 13.36 54.03 21.27
N GLN A 428 12.23 53.40 21.61
CA GLN A 428 11.26 53.96 22.55
C GLN A 428 11.83 54.07 23.98
N VAL A 429 12.58 53.07 24.45
CA VAL A 429 13.25 53.11 25.76
C VAL A 429 14.30 54.23 25.82
N ARG A 430 15.05 54.44 24.74
CA ARG A 430 16.03 55.55 24.65
C ARG A 430 15.33 56.91 24.75
N LEU A 431 14.22 57.09 24.03
CA LEU A 431 13.41 58.32 24.10
C LEU A 431 12.89 58.57 25.53
N GLN A 432 12.36 57.55 26.20
CA GLN A 432 11.86 57.67 27.57
C GLN A 432 12.96 58.08 28.56
N LYS A 433 14.16 57.50 28.43
CA LYS A 433 15.32 57.89 29.27
C LYS A 433 15.71 59.35 29.06
N GLU A 434 15.71 59.81 27.81
CA GLU A 434 16.06 61.19 27.50
C GLU A 434 14.98 62.17 27.98
N THR A 435 13.71 61.80 27.85
CA THR A 435 12.58 62.57 28.40
C THR A 435 12.67 62.69 29.93
N GLN A 436 13.07 61.61 30.62
CA GLN A 436 13.29 61.63 32.07
C GLN A 436 14.47 62.52 32.47
N ARG A 437 15.55 62.55 31.68
CA ARG A 437 16.67 63.48 31.90
C ARG A 437 16.26 64.93 31.73
N ILE A 438 15.48 65.24 30.70
CA ILE A 438 14.93 66.58 30.48
C ILE A 438 14.08 66.98 31.69
N ALA A 439 13.17 66.12 32.15
CA ALA A 439 12.35 66.39 33.35
C ALA A 439 13.18 66.58 34.65
N GLN A 440 14.30 65.85 34.79
CA GLN A 440 15.21 66.02 35.93
C GLN A 440 15.96 67.36 35.88
N LEU A 441 16.36 67.80 34.69
CA LEU A 441 17.00 69.10 34.49
C LEU A 441 15.99 70.25 34.67
N GLU A 442 14.76 70.09 34.21
CA GLU A 442 13.67 71.03 34.47
C GLU A 442 13.39 71.16 35.97
N ALA A 443 13.36 70.06 36.72
CA ALA A 443 13.18 70.08 38.18
C ALA A 443 14.32 70.81 38.92
N GLN A 444 15.55 70.72 38.42
CA GLN A 444 16.69 71.47 38.95
C GLN A 444 16.60 72.98 38.64
N ILE A 445 15.79 73.37 37.65
CA ILE A 445 15.54 74.79 37.30
C ILE A 445 14.40 75.36 38.15
N THR A 446 13.42 74.56 38.58
CA THR A 446 12.29 75.02 39.42
C THR A 446 12.65 75.23 40.89
N ASP A 447 13.68 74.53 41.39
CA ASP A 447 14.12 74.58 42.80
C ASP A 447 15.27 75.59 42.96
N GLY A 448 14.95 76.89 42.92
CA GLY A 448 15.93 77.97 43.04
C GLY A 448 16.44 78.18 44.46
N GLY A 449 17.75 78.07 44.68
CA GLY A 449 18.44 78.53 45.90
C GLY A 449 19.96 78.70 45.70
N PRO A 450 20.60 79.76 46.25
CA PRO A 450 22.03 80.04 46.05
C PRO A 450 22.91 79.42 47.14
N ALA A 451 24.08 78.89 46.76
CA ALA A 451 25.27 78.80 47.62
C ALA A 451 26.56 78.54 46.80
N GLU A 452 27.38 79.58 46.66
CA GLU A 452 28.86 79.52 46.56
C GLU A 452 29.43 78.96 47.89
N THR A 453 30.63 78.37 48.09
CA THR A 453 31.89 78.22 47.35
C THR A 453 32.80 77.18 48.10
N HIS A 454 33.75 76.58 47.36
CA HIS A 454 35.09 76.05 47.72
C HIS A 454 35.35 75.17 48.98
N SER A 455 35.99 74.01 48.74
CA SER A 455 37.29 73.65 49.35
C SER A 455 38.02 72.57 48.54
N ALA A 456 39.30 72.84 48.29
CA ALA A 456 40.29 71.99 47.65
C ALA A 456 41.08 71.16 48.68
N ALA A 457 41.79 70.14 48.17
CA ALA A 457 42.79 69.22 48.77
C ALA A 457 42.28 67.77 48.74
N ASP A 458 42.99 66.74 48.28
CA ASP A 458 44.35 66.58 47.78
C ASP A 458 44.43 65.15 47.18
N GLY A 459 45.25 64.91 46.15
CA GLY A 459 45.61 63.55 45.69
C GLY A 459 45.35 63.23 44.21
N PRO A 460 46.21 62.41 43.57
CA PRO A 460 46.98 62.83 42.40
C PRO A 460 46.47 62.33 41.03
N ASP A 461 47.12 62.90 40.01
CA ASP A 461 47.05 62.82 38.55
C ASP A 461 46.71 61.48 37.84
N PRO A 462 46.34 61.57 36.54
CA PRO A 462 45.55 60.59 35.80
C PRO A 462 46.39 59.72 34.86
N GLU A 463 46.00 58.44 34.70
CA GLU A 463 46.35 57.65 33.52
C GLU A 463 45.25 57.78 32.47
N CYS A 464 45.66 58.27 31.30
CA CYS A 464 44.91 58.30 30.06
C CYS A 464 44.53 56.89 29.62
N ALA A 465 43.28 56.69 29.20
CA ALA A 465 42.96 55.78 28.10
C ALA A 465 41.58 56.13 27.53
N ASP A 466 41.61 56.74 26.34
CA ASP A 466 40.51 57.03 25.44
C ASP A 466 39.55 55.85 25.25
N ALA A 467 38.25 56.16 25.30
CA ALA A 467 37.22 55.39 24.61
C ALA A 467 36.54 56.34 23.60
N PRO A 468 36.75 56.17 22.28
CA PRO A 468 36.16 57.07 21.30
C PRO A 468 34.73 56.65 20.93
N GLU A 469 33.83 57.62 20.97
CA GLU A 469 32.54 57.59 20.28
C GLU A 469 32.73 57.48 18.76
N PRO A 470 31.90 56.70 18.03
CA PRO A 470 31.89 56.78 16.58
C PRO A 470 30.84 57.79 16.12
N LEU A 471 31.30 58.97 15.71
CA LEU A 471 30.61 59.78 14.71
C LEU A 471 30.99 59.25 13.33
N GLN A 472 30.01 58.67 12.64
CA GLN A 472 30.11 58.44 11.20
C GLN A 472 29.72 59.73 10.48
N ASP A 473 30.68 60.28 9.74
CA ASP A 473 30.35 61.12 8.61
C ASP A 473 31.15 60.71 7.37
N SER A 474 30.52 60.99 6.25
CA SER A 474 30.70 60.40 4.92
C SER A 474 32.07 60.58 4.23
N SER A 475 32.34 59.66 3.30
CA SER A 475 32.75 59.92 1.89
C SER A 475 34.20 59.64 1.43
N VAL A 476 34.26 58.92 0.29
CA VAL A 476 35.23 58.91 -0.85
C VAL A 476 36.58 58.16 -0.76
N ILE A 477 36.62 57.01 -1.45
CA ILE A 477 37.67 56.45 -2.35
C ILE A 477 39.15 56.43 -1.89
N GLY A 478 39.70 55.20 -1.84
CA GLY A 478 40.94 54.87 -2.55
C GLY A 478 42.18 54.58 -1.70
N MET A 479 42.37 53.32 -1.26
CA MET A 479 43.71 52.70 -1.26
C MET A 479 43.63 51.18 -1.13
N LEU A 480 44.16 50.52 -2.15
CA LEU A 480 44.33 49.07 -2.26
C LEU A 480 45.41 48.64 -1.25
N THR A 481 45.00 48.04 -0.13
CA THR A 481 45.92 47.38 0.81
C THR A 481 45.52 45.92 0.95
N ILE A 482 46.46 45.04 0.61
CA ILE A 482 46.32 43.59 0.66
C ILE A 482 46.34 43.20 2.15
N THR A 483 45.16 42.92 2.71
CA THR A 483 45.00 42.46 4.10
C THR A 483 44.57 41.00 4.05
N PRO A 484 45.23 40.07 4.79
CA PRO A 484 44.85 38.67 4.77
C PRO A 484 43.44 38.54 5.34
N CYS A 485 42.58 37.87 4.58
CA CYS A 485 41.18 37.65 4.91
C CYS A 485 41.09 36.86 6.23
N SER A 486 40.85 37.54 7.36
CA SER A 486 40.35 36.87 8.55
C SER A 486 38.87 36.59 8.32
N GLU A 487 38.56 35.40 7.82
CA GLU A 487 37.20 34.85 7.91
C GLU A 487 36.73 35.01 9.36
N SER A 488 35.53 35.58 9.55
CA SER A 488 34.88 35.68 10.86
C SER A 488 34.91 34.29 11.52
N ALA A 489 35.22 34.21 12.82
CA ALA A 489 35.20 32.93 13.54
C ALA A 489 33.87 32.17 13.38
N ALA A 490 32.76 32.90 13.15
CA ALA A 490 31.44 32.33 12.87
C ALA A 490 31.32 31.71 11.46
N ASP A 491 32.02 32.27 10.46
CA ASP A 491 32.06 31.71 9.09
C ASP A 491 32.96 30.48 9.02
N GLN A 492 34.03 30.47 9.82
CA GLN A 492 34.90 29.31 10.00
C GLN A 492 34.17 28.16 10.70
N GLU A 493 33.47 28.43 11.82
CA GLU A 493 32.69 27.41 12.54
C GLU A 493 31.53 26.88 11.68
N SER A 494 30.82 27.72 10.95
CA SER A 494 29.73 27.28 10.06
C SER A 494 30.23 26.44 8.88
N ARG A 495 31.38 26.78 8.30
CA ARG A 495 32.05 25.98 7.26
C ARG A 495 32.51 24.63 7.81
N GLU A 496 33.10 24.60 9.00
CA GLU A 496 33.53 23.37 9.67
C GLU A 496 32.33 22.48 10.05
N HIS A 497 31.22 23.08 10.51
CA HIS A 497 29.97 22.37 10.76
C HIS A 497 29.39 21.74 9.49
N LEU A 498 29.39 22.46 8.37
CA LEU A 498 28.87 21.96 7.10
C LEU A 498 29.72 20.82 6.53
N ILE A 499 31.06 20.96 6.61
CA ILE A 499 32.01 19.92 6.22
C ILE A 499 31.82 18.67 7.08
N LYS A 500 31.72 18.84 8.41
CA LYS A 500 31.49 17.74 9.35
C LYS A 500 30.15 17.05 9.09
N HIS A 501 29.08 17.81 8.85
CA HIS A 501 27.77 17.27 8.52
C HIS A 501 27.81 16.46 7.22
N HIS A 502 28.43 16.99 6.17
CA HIS A 502 28.58 16.29 4.89
C HIS A 502 29.34 14.96 5.04
N TYR A 503 30.49 14.96 5.72
CA TYR A 503 31.24 13.72 5.92
C TYR A 503 30.54 12.75 6.88
N MET A 504 29.85 13.22 7.92
CA MET A 504 29.05 12.36 8.80
C MET A 504 27.87 11.73 8.06
N SER A 505 27.19 12.50 7.20
CA SER A 505 26.11 12.00 6.34
C SER A 505 26.63 11.01 5.30
N ARG A 506 27.81 11.25 4.72
CA ARG A 506 28.43 10.31 3.78
C ARG A 506 28.88 9.02 4.46
N VAL A 507 29.41 9.11 5.69
CA VAL A 507 29.78 7.94 6.50
C VAL A 507 28.54 7.13 6.86
N SER A 508 27.42 7.77 7.25
CA SER A 508 26.19 7.07 7.56
C SER A 508 25.57 6.39 6.33
N GLU A 509 25.59 7.07 5.17
CA GLU A 509 25.15 6.50 3.90
C GLU A 509 25.98 5.28 3.50
N LEU A 510 27.32 5.40 3.51
CA LEU A 510 28.21 4.28 3.19
C LEU A 510 28.08 3.12 4.18
N THR A 511 27.86 3.41 5.47
CA THR A 511 27.60 2.39 6.49
C THR A 511 26.29 1.64 6.21
N SER A 512 25.24 2.36 5.82
CA SER A 512 23.97 1.74 5.43
C SER A 512 24.12 0.88 4.17
N GLN A 513 24.83 1.37 3.15
CA GLN A 513 25.10 0.60 1.93
C GLN A 513 25.91 -0.67 2.23
N LEU A 514 26.94 -0.59 3.08
CA LEU A 514 27.73 -1.74 3.49
C LEU A 514 26.88 -2.77 4.23
N GLN A 515 26.06 -2.34 5.19
CA GLN A 515 25.15 -3.24 5.91
C GLN A 515 24.13 -3.92 4.98
N MET A 516 23.61 -3.19 3.98
CA MET A 516 22.71 -3.75 2.98
C MET A 516 23.42 -4.76 2.07
N CYS A 517 24.66 -4.50 1.67
CA CYS A 517 25.48 -5.42 0.88
C CYS A 517 25.82 -6.69 1.67
N ASP A 518 26.22 -6.55 2.93
CA ASP A 518 26.53 -7.68 3.81
C ASP A 518 25.29 -8.55 4.07
N SER A 519 24.14 -7.93 4.31
CA SER A 519 22.87 -8.64 4.46
C SER A 519 22.52 -9.45 3.20
N LYS A 520 22.69 -8.85 2.00
CA LYS A 520 22.49 -9.54 0.72
C LYS A 520 23.49 -10.68 0.52
N ALA A 521 24.76 -10.50 0.86
CA ALA A 521 25.78 -11.53 0.74
C ALA A 521 25.47 -12.74 1.63
N VAL A 522 25.05 -12.51 2.88
CA VAL A 522 24.61 -13.56 3.80
C VAL A 522 23.37 -14.28 3.26
N GLN A 523 22.42 -13.53 2.70
CA GLN A 523 21.21 -14.09 2.10
C GLN A 523 21.55 -14.98 0.89
N PHE A 524 22.35 -14.51 -0.06
CA PHE A 524 22.77 -15.32 -1.22
C PHE A 524 23.54 -16.57 -0.79
N HIS A 525 24.38 -16.48 0.24
CA HIS A 525 25.10 -17.64 0.74
C HIS A 525 24.15 -18.66 1.39
N ALA A 526 23.11 -18.21 2.09
CA ALA A 526 22.07 -19.09 2.62
C ALA A 526 21.25 -19.75 1.50
N GLU A 527 20.89 -19.00 0.46
CA GLU A 527 20.18 -19.50 -0.72
C GLU A 527 21.00 -20.55 -1.48
N CYS A 528 22.29 -20.30 -1.73
CA CYS A 528 23.18 -21.27 -2.38
C CYS A 528 23.26 -22.60 -1.61
N ARG A 529 23.34 -22.55 -0.27
CA ARG A 529 23.35 -23.76 0.57
C ARG A 529 22.02 -24.49 0.53
N ALA A 530 20.90 -23.77 0.54
CA ALA A 530 19.58 -24.38 0.45
C ALA A 530 19.38 -25.09 -0.91
N VAL A 531 19.78 -24.46 -2.00
CA VAL A 531 19.73 -25.04 -3.35
C VAL A 531 20.62 -26.28 -3.45
N ALA A 532 21.86 -26.22 -2.96
CA ALA A 532 22.76 -27.38 -2.94
C ALA A 532 22.16 -28.57 -2.20
N LYS A 533 21.50 -28.33 -1.05
CA LYS A 533 20.82 -29.40 -0.29
C LYS A 533 19.63 -29.99 -1.05
N ARG A 534 18.84 -29.15 -1.74
CA ARG A 534 17.71 -29.62 -2.57
C ARG A 534 18.19 -30.44 -3.77
N LEU A 535 19.27 -30.00 -4.43
CA LEU A 535 19.88 -30.74 -5.52
C LEU A 535 20.32 -32.13 -5.07
N ALA A 536 21.01 -32.24 -3.93
CA ALA A 536 21.43 -33.54 -3.38
C ALA A 536 20.23 -34.47 -3.06
N MET A 537 19.12 -33.92 -2.54
CA MET A 537 17.91 -34.72 -2.30
C MET A 537 17.25 -35.17 -3.61
N ALA A 538 17.19 -34.29 -4.62
CA ALA A 538 16.66 -34.61 -5.94
C ALA A 538 17.52 -35.67 -6.65
N GLU A 539 18.85 -35.57 -6.57
CA GLU A 539 19.78 -36.58 -7.10
C GLU A 539 19.55 -37.95 -6.45
N LYS A 540 19.40 -38.00 -5.12
CA LYS A 540 19.08 -39.24 -4.40
C LYS A 540 17.73 -39.84 -4.85
N SER A 541 16.71 -39.01 -5.04
CA SER A 541 15.40 -39.47 -5.52
C SER A 541 15.44 -39.99 -6.97
N ARG A 542 16.27 -39.35 -7.82
CA ARG A 542 16.50 -39.80 -9.19
C ARG A 542 17.17 -41.17 -9.19
N GLU A 543 18.16 -41.38 -8.32
CA GLU A 543 18.84 -42.67 -8.14
C GLU A 543 17.85 -43.77 -7.75
N THR A 544 17.02 -43.55 -6.74
CA THR A 544 16.02 -44.54 -6.30
C THR A 544 15.01 -44.86 -7.41
N LEU A 545 14.51 -43.85 -8.13
CA LEU A 545 13.59 -44.08 -9.25
C LEU A 545 14.25 -44.83 -10.41
N THR A 546 15.54 -44.58 -10.68
CA THR A 546 16.26 -45.38 -11.69
C THR A 546 16.46 -46.84 -11.28
N GLU A 547 16.60 -47.12 -9.98
CA GLU A 547 16.65 -48.50 -9.48
C GLU A 547 15.30 -49.20 -9.59
N GLU A 548 14.21 -48.52 -9.18
CA GLU A 548 12.84 -49.04 -9.32
C GLU A 548 12.48 -49.30 -10.79
N LEU A 549 12.86 -48.40 -11.69
CA LEU A 549 12.63 -48.56 -13.13
C LEU A 549 13.39 -49.76 -13.70
N LYS A 550 14.64 -50.00 -13.28
CA LYS A 550 15.39 -51.21 -13.66
C LYS A 550 14.69 -52.48 -13.17
N LEU A 551 14.20 -52.48 -11.93
CA LEU A 551 13.51 -53.62 -11.35
C LEU A 551 12.16 -53.90 -12.06
N ALA A 552 11.39 -52.86 -12.36
CA ALA A 552 10.16 -52.97 -13.13
C ALA A 552 10.41 -53.50 -14.56
N HIS A 553 11.48 -53.05 -15.19
CA HIS A 553 11.88 -53.55 -16.51
C HIS A 553 12.22 -55.05 -16.47
N GLN A 554 13.01 -55.49 -15.46
CA GLN A 554 13.32 -56.91 -15.25
C GLN A 554 12.06 -57.76 -15.02
N ASN A 555 11.10 -57.26 -14.25
CA ASN A 555 9.82 -57.94 -14.05
C ASN A 555 9.01 -58.04 -15.34
N THR A 556 9.00 -56.98 -16.15
CA THR A 556 8.30 -56.95 -17.44
C THR A 556 8.89 -57.99 -18.40
N THR A 557 10.23 -58.05 -18.51
CA THR A 557 10.91 -59.05 -19.34
C THR A 557 10.61 -60.46 -18.87
N ARG A 558 10.62 -60.70 -17.55
CA ARG A 558 10.29 -62.02 -16.99
C ARG A 558 8.85 -62.44 -17.31
N LEU A 559 7.88 -61.54 -17.11
CA LEU A 559 6.47 -61.81 -17.42
C LEU A 559 6.26 -62.05 -18.92
N GLN A 560 7.03 -61.38 -19.78
CA GLN A 560 6.98 -61.57 -21.22
C GLN A 560 7.52 -62.94 -21.64
N ASP A 561 8.59 -63.43 -20.98
CA ASP A 561 9.12 -64.77 -21.19
C ASP A 561 8.14 -65.85 -20.71
N GLU A 562 7.55 -65.68 -19.51
CA GLU A 562 6.49 -66.55 -18.98
C GLU A 562 5.27 -66.60 -19.91
N LEU A 563 4.85 -65.45 -20.46
CA LEU A 563 3.76 -65.39 -21.42
C LEU A 563 4.11 -66.12 -22.73
N SER A 564 5.33 -65.93 -23.24
CA SER A 564 5.77 -66.57 -24.49
C SER A 564 5.85 -68.09 -24.38
N THR A 565 6.34 -68.60 -23.24
CA THR A 565 6.44 -70.03 -22.94
C THR A 565 5.06 -70.65 -22.76
N THR A 566 4.16 -69.96 -22.05
CA THR A 566 2.77 -70.41 -21.88
C THR A 566 2.03 -70.46 -23.22
N LYS A 567 2.21 -69.43 -24.07
CA LYS A 567 1.61 -69.38 -25.41
C LYS A 567 2.08 -70.53 -26.28
N ARG A 568 3.38 -70.80 -26.33
CA ARG A 568 3.95 -71.93 -27.09
C ARG A 568 3.42 -73.26 -26.59
N SER A 569 3.31 -73.46 -25.27
CA SER A 569 2.73 -74.68 -24.70
C SER A 569 1.28 -74.91 -25.13
N TYR A 570 0.44 -73.86 -25.16
CA TYR A 570 -0.93 -73.97 -25.66
C TYR A 570 -1.00 -74.23 -27.17
N GLU A 571 -0.13 -73.61 -27.97
CA GLU A 571 -0.01 -73.89 -29.41
C GLU A 571 0.38 -75.36 -29.66
N ASP A 572 1.35 -75.89 -28.91
CA ASP A 572 1.78 -77.29 -29.01
C ASP A 572 0.65 -78.26 -28.61
N GLN A 573 -0.09 -77.95 -27.55
CA GLN A 573 -1.27 -78.73 -27.13
C GLN A 573 -2.37 -78.73 -28.20
N LEU A 574 -2.67 -77.57 -28.80
CA LEU A 574 -3.65 -77.44 -29.88
C LEU A 574 -3.21 -78.19 -31.15
N SER A 575 -1.92 -78.18 -31.46
CA SER A 575 -1.35 -78.96 -32.57
C SER A 575 -1.52 -80.46 -32.32
N MET A 576 -1.14 -80.96 -31.14
CA MET A 576 -1.31 -82.36 -30.77
C MET A 576 -2.78 -82.79 -30.80
N MET A 577 -3.70 -81.94 -30.33
CA MET A 577 -5.14 -82.22 -30.44
C MET A 577 -5.61 -82.25 -31.89
N SER A 578 -5.13 -81.36 -32.74
CA SER A 578 -5.48 -81.34 -34.17
C SER A 578 -4.99 -82.59 -34.88
N ASP A 579 -3.76 -83.04 -34.61
CA ASP A 579 -3.20 -84.28 -35.15
C ASP A 579 -4.01 -85.50 -34.68
N HIS A 580 -4.37 -85.54 -33.40
CA HIS A 580 -5.21 -86.61 -32.86
C HIS A 580 -6.61 -86.61 -33.49
N LEU A 581 -7.23 -85.44 -33.67
CA LEU A 581 -8.52 -85.31 -34.36
C LEU A 581 -8.42 -85.77 -35.82
N CYS A 582 -7.34 -85.45 -36.52
CA CYS A 582 -7.11 -85.91 -37.89
C CYS A 582 -7.00 -87.44 -37.96
N SER A 583 -6.17 -88.05 -37.10
CA SER A 583 -6.04 -89.50 -36.99
C SER A 583 -7.38 -90.18 -36.65
N MET A 584 -8.14 -89.61 -35.73
CA MET A 584 -9.47 -90.11 -35.38
C MET A 584 -10.43 -90.00 -36.56
N ASN A 585 -10.43 -88.88 -37.31
CA ASN A 585 -11.24 -88.75 -38.53
C ASN A 585 -10.85 -89.75 -39.61
N ASP A 586 -9.55 -90.05 -39.77
CA ASP A 586 -9.07 -91.08 -40.70
C ASP A 586 -9.56 -92.46 -40.30
N THR A 587 -9.54 -92.80 -39.01
CA THR A 587 -10.08 -94.08 -38.53
C THR A 587 -11.60 -94.16 -38.68
N LEU A 588 -12.33 -93.08 -38.39
CA LEU A 588 -13.77 -92.98 -38.62
C LEU A 588 -14.11 -93.11 -40.12
N SER A 589 -13.32 -92.50 -41.01
CA SER A 589 -13.45 -92.69 -42.46
C SER A 589 -13.20 -94.14 -42.86
N LYS A 590 -12.13 -94.78 -42.37
CA LYS A 590 -11.86 -96.21 -42.65
C LYS A 590 -12.98 -97.12 -42.16
N GLN A 591 -13.53 -96.85 -40.98
CA GLN A 591 -14.69 -97.57 -40.45
C GLN A 591 -15.94 -97.33 -41.30
N ARG A 592 -16.16 -96.10 -41.77
CA ARG A 592 -17.24 -95.75 -42.70
C ARG A 592 -17.12 -96.54 -44.00
N ASP A 593 -15.94 -96.58 -44.59
CA ASP A 593 -15.65 -97.34 -45.82
C ASP A 593 -15.87 -98.84 -45.64
N GLN A 594 -15.48 -99.40 -44.48
CA GLN A 594 -15.77 -100.79 -44.12
C GLN A 594 -17.27 -101.06 -43.99
N ILE A 595 -18.01 -100.16 -43.32
CA ILE A 595 -19.48 -100.27 -43.19
C ILE A 595 -20.14 -100.25 -44.57
N ASP A 596 -19.72 -99.34 -45.44
CA ASP A 596 -20.29 -99.21 -46.78
C ASP A 596 -19.91 -100.42 -47.66
N SER A 597 -18.70 -100.95 -47.53
CA SER A 597 -18.28 -102.22 -48.15
C SER A 597 -19.12 -103.41 -47.68
N LEU A 598 -19.36 -103.54 -46.38
CA LEU A 598 -20.21 -104.59 -45.80
C LEU A 598 -21.68 -104.44 -46.24
N LYS A 599 -22.19 -103.21 -46.35
CA LYS A 599 -23.53 -102.93 -46.89
C LYS A 599 -23.64 -103.32 -48.37
N LEU A 600 -22.62 -103.05 -49.18
CA LEU A 600 -22.55 -103.47 -50.58
C LEU A 600 -22.49 -105.00 -50.72
N ALA A 601 -21.68 -105.68 -49.89
CA ALA A 601 -21.61 -107.14 -49.84
C ALA A 601 -22.93 -107.78 -49.37
N SER A 602 -23.60 -107.18 -48.39
CA SER A 602 -24.93 -107.59 -47.92
C SER A 602 -26.00 -107.47 -49.01
N LYS A 603 -26.02 -106.36 -49.77
CA LYS A 603 -26.88 -106.20 -50.96
C LYS A 603 -26.55 -107.21 -52.07
N GLY A 604 -25.29 -107.59 -52.22
CA GLY A 604 -24.85 -108.65 -53.14
C GLY A 604 -25.38 -110.04 -52.75
N ASN A 605 -25.38 -110.35 -51.46
CA ASN A 605 -25.90 -111.63 -50.95
C ASN A 605 -27.43 -111.73 -51.00
N SER A 606 -28.18 -110.63 -50.88
CA SER A 606 -29.63 -110.64 -51.08
C SER A 606 -30.05 -111.00 -52.53
N LYS A 607 -29.18 -110.82 -53.53
CA LYS A 607 -29.45 -111.25 -54.91
C LYS A 607 -29.20 -112.75 -55.15
N LYS A 608 -28.35 -113.41 -54.36
CA LYS A 608 -28.07 -114.86 -54.48
C LYS A 608 -29.13 -115.75 -53.82
N ASN A 609 -29.83 -115.27 -52.78
CA ASN A 609 -30.86 -116.04 -52.07
C ASN A 609 -32.25 -116.06 -52.73
N LYS A 610 -32.40 -115.57 -53.97
CA LYS A 610 -33.67 -115.62 -54.72
C LYS A 610 -33.69 -116.65 -55.86
N SER A 611 -32.63 -117.45 -56.02
CA SER A 611 -32.54 -118.52 -57.02
C SER A 611 -32.31 -119.92 -56.41
N ARG A 612 -32.95 -120.22 -55.28
CA ARG A 612 -32.98 -121.58 -54.77
C ARG A 612 -34.36 -121.95 -54.28
#